data_AF-A0A2D7X4Q4-F1
#
_entry.id   AF-A0A2D7X4Q4-F1
#
_cell.length_a   1.000
_cell.length_b   1.000
_cell.length_c   1.000
_cell.angle_alpha   90.00
_cell.angle_beta   90.00
_cell.angle_gamma   90.00
#
_symmetry.space_group_name_H-M   'P 1'
#
loop_
_entity.id
_entity.type
_entity.pdbx_description
1 polymer ?
#
loop_
_entity_poly.entity_id
_entity_poly.type
_entity_poly.pdbx_seq_one_letter_code
_entity_poly.pdbx_strand_id
1 'polypeptide(L)'
;MQNNKPIWLKNERPVSLFVATPVHSDVSMHYAQTMLELQKECMKRNMRVMFQMMKSSLITQGRNLCVSYFLNTDFTHMLFVDSDIAFDPHAIFRLIEQDKDIISIPYPMKTAQWDTLVKKINSGVITDPEQCQHHMLQYPLLIKDDNTDIKVTKGVIEATHCPTGCMLIKRDVFSKLI
;
A
#
# COMPACT_ATOMS: atom_id res chain seq x y z
N MET A 1 38.37 -25.82 7.51
CA MET A 1 37.60 -25.87 6.24
C MET A 1 36.55 -24.76 6.29
N GLN A 2 36.84 -23.61 5.69
CA GLN A 2 35.90 -22.49 5.60
C GLN A 2 34.84 -22.84 4.56
N ASN A 3 33.58 -22.74 4.97
CA ASN A 3 32.41 -23.12 4.18
C ASN A 3 32.14 -22.04 3.12
N ASN A 4 32.89 -22.07 2.00
CA ASN A 4 32.67 -21.17 0.87
C ASN A 4 31.38 -21.59 0.14
N LYS A 5 30.24 -21.04 0.56
CA LYS A 5 29.03 -21.08 -0.27
C LYS A 5 29.30 -20.26 -1.55
N PRO A 6 29.06 -20.82 -2.76
CA PRO A 6 29.24 -20.11 -4.02
C PRO A 6 28.46 -18.77 -4.08
N ILE A 7 29.06 -17.74 -4.67
CA ILE A 7 28.51 -16.37 -4.77
C ILE A 7 27.13 -16.31 -5.47
N TRP A 8 26.82 -17.28 -6.34
CA TRP A 8 25.55 -17.41 -7.06
C TRP A 8 24.40 -18.05 -6.25
N LEU A 9 24.62 -18.42 -4.98
CA LEU A 9 23.56 -18.87 -4.06
C LEU A 9 22.82 -17.72 -3.36
N LYS A 10 22.87 -16.49 -3.87
CA LYS A 10 21.82 -15.51 -3.58
C LYS A 10 20.56 -15.93 -4.32
N ASN A 11 19.83 -16.85 -3.69
CA ASN A 11 18.55 -17.40 -4.12
C ASN A 11 17.41 -16.36 -4.02
N GLU A 12 17.69 -15.10 -4.30
CA GLU A 12 16.69 -14.04 -4.29
C GLU A 12 15.98 -14.07 -5.65
N ARG A 13 14.78 -14.66 -5.66
CA ARG A 13 13.90 -14.60 -6.83
C ARG A 13 13.72 -13.13 -7.23
N PRO A 14 13.85 -12.77 -8.52
CA PRO A 14 13.64 -11.40 -8.94
C PRO A 14 12.25 -10.93 -8.53
N VAL A 15 12.17 -9.67 -8.06
CA VAL A 15 10.91 -9.08 -7.62
C VAL A 15 9.89 -9.14 -8.76
N SER A 16 8.66 -9.46 -8.39
CA SER A 16 7.52 -9.65 -9.27
C SER A 16 6.26 -9.30 -8.51
N LEU A 17 5.36 -8.56 -9.17
CA LEU A 17 4.21 -7.92 -8.54
C LEU A 17 2.89 -8.55 -8.97
N PHE A 18 2.13 -9.07 -8.01
CA PHE A 18 0.73 -9.46 -8.22
C PHE A 18 -0.15 -8.35 -7.67
N VAL A 19 -0.82 -7.60 -8.54
CA VAL A 19 -1.76 -6.56 -8.14
C VAL A 19 -3.14 -7.18 -7.95
N ALA A 20 -3.68 -7.04 -6.75
CA ALA A 20 -4.91 -7.67 -6.32
C ALA A 20 -5.97 -6.62 -5.95
N THR A 21 -7.09 -6.63 -6.65
CA THR A 21 -8.14 -5.63 -6.50
C THR A 21 -9.50 -6.30 -6.38
N PRO A 22 -10.04 -6.49 -5.16
CA PRO A 22 -11.42 -6.88 -5.02
C PRO A 22 -12.30 -5.73 -5.46
N VAL A 23 -13.30 -6.06 -6.28
CA VAL A 23 -14.19 -5.08 -6.90
C VAL A 23 -15.62 -5.62 -6.86
N HIS A 24 -16.60 -4.75 -6.65
CA HIS A 24 -18.01 -5.15 -6.72
C HIS A 24 -18.50 -5.23 -8.17
N SER A 25 -18.33 -4.15 -8.92
CA SER A 25 -18.74 -4.04 -10.32
C SER A 25 -17.74 -3.24 -11.14
N ASP A 26 -17.39 -2.04 -10.66
CA ASP A 26 -16.65 -1.05 -11.44
C ASP A 26 -15.42 -0.54 -10.68
N VAL A 27 -14.47 0.00 -11.45
CA VAL A 27 -13.29 0.69 -10.94
C VAL A 27 -13.37 2.18 -11.26
N SER A 28 -12.74 3.01 -10.45
CA SER A 28 -12.64 4.44 -10.76
C SER A 28 -11.76 4.68 -11.99
N MET A 29 -12.01 5.78 -12.72
CA MET A 29 -11.15 6.19 -13.84
C MET A 29 -9.70 6.40 -13.40
N HIS A 30 -9.49 6.98 -12.22
CA HIS A 30 -8.15 7.23 -11.67
C HIS A 30 -7.42 5.95 -11.29
N TYR A 31 -8.12 4.95 -10.73
CA TYR A 31 -7.57 3.61 -10.52
C TYR A 31 -7.11 3.01 -11.86
N ALA A 32 -7.97 3.03 -12.89
CA ALA A 32 -7.65 2.45 -14.18
C ALA A 32 -6.40 3.09 -14.82
N GLN A 33 -6.32 4.42 -14.80
CA GLN A 33 -5.13 5.17 -15.25
C GLN A 33 -3.88 4.77 -14.46
N THR A 34 -3.98 4.67 -13.13
CA THR A 34 -2.87 4.29 -12.26
C THR A 34 -2.36 2.89 -12.57
N MET A 35 -3.25 1.93 -12.84
CA MET A 35 -2.85 0.56 -13.19
C MET A 35 -2.10 0.48 -14.52
N LEU A 36 -2.54 1.23 -15.53
CA LEU A 36 -1.86 1.30 -16.83
C LEU A 36 -0.46 1.91 -16.70
N GLU A 37 -0.34 2.98 -15.93
CA GLU A 37 0.95 3.62 -15.66
C GLU A 37 1.87 2.71 -14.84
N LEU A 38 1.35 2.01 -13.83
CA LEU A 38 2.10 1.00 -13.08
C LEU A 38 2.59 -0.13 -13.99
N GLN A 39 1.74 -0.63 -14.90
CA GLN A 39 2.14 -1.67 -15.86
C GLN A 39 3.29 -1.19 -16.74
N LYS A 40 3.18 0.02 -17.30
CA LYS A 40 4.24 0.65 -18.10
C LYS A 40 5.55 0.75 -17.32
N GLU A 41 5.51 1.19 -16.07
CA GLU A 41 6.70 1.32 -15.23
C GLU A 41 7.32 -0.03 -14.85
N CYS A 42 6.50 -1.09 -14.69
CA CYS A 42 6.99 -2.46 -14.51
C CYS A 42 7.69 -2.97 -15.78
N MET A 43 7.10 -2.74 -16.96
CA MET A 43 7.69 -3.14 -18.25
C MET A 43 9.05 -2.49 -18.48
N LYS A 44 9.18 -1.18 -18.22
CA LYS A 44 10.46 -0.45 -18.32
C LYS A 44 11.56 -1.03 -17.43
N ARG A 45 11.19 -1.66 -16.32
CA ARG A 45 12.10 -2.26 -15.33
C ARG A 45 12.33 -3.76 -15.54
N ASN A 46 11.77 -4.35 -16.61
CA ASN A 46 11.74 -5.80 -16.82
C ASN A 46 11.16 -6.57 -15.61
N MET A 47 10.24 -5.94 -14.86
CA MET A 47 9.59 -6.54 -13.70
C MET A 47 8.28 -7.19 -14.14
N ARG A 48 8.12 -8.47 -13.82
CA ARG A 48 6.86 -9.17 -14.04
C ARG A 48 5.76 -8.54 -13.20
N VAL A 49 4.62 -8.25 -13.82
CA VAL A 49 3.41 -7.77 -13.15
C VAL A 49 2.20 -8.55 -13.65
N MET A 50 1.27 -8.86 -12.74
CA MET A 50 -0.04 -9.42 -13.08
C MET A 50 -1.14 -8.65 -12.36
N PHE A 51 -2.25 -8.38 -13.04
CA PHE A 51 -3.40 -7.69 -12.47
C PHE A 51 -4.55 -8.68 -12.30
N GLN A 52 -4.99 -8.87 -11.06
CA GLN A 52 -6.14 -9.69 -10.71
C GLN A 52 -7.23 -8.81 -10.09
N MET A 53 -8.24 -8.51 -10.90
CA MET A 53 -9.49 -7.94 -10.40
C MET A 53 -10.43 -9.07 -10.01
N MET A 54 -10.96 -9.05 -8.78
CA MET A 54 -11.78 -10.12 -8.22
C MET A 54 -13.19 -9.61 -7.92
N LYS A 55 -14.19 -10.09 -8.66
CA LYS A 55 -15.57 -9.73 -8.40
C LYS A 55 -16.06 -10.38 -7.10
N SER A 56 -16.49 -9.58 -6.14
CA SER A 56 -17.15 -10.08 -4.93
C SER A 56 -18.09 -9.04 -4.34
N SER A 57 -19.25 -9.50 -3.84
CA SER A 57 -20.19 -8.65 -3.11
C SER A 57 -19.74 -8.37 -1.67
N LEU A 58 -18.80 -9.16 -1.14
CA LEU A 58 -18.30 -9.03 0.22
C LEU A 58 -16.78 -8.84 0.19
N ILE A 59 -16.30 -7.68 0.63
CA ILE A 59 -14.89 -7.31 0.56
C ILE A 59 -13.97 -8.30 1.28
N THR A 60 -14.40 -8.86 2.41
CA THR A 60 -13.61 -9.87 3.15
C THR A 60 -13.43 -11.15 2.33
N GLN A 61 -14.48 -11.62 1.66
CA GLN A 61 -14.40 -12.76 0.76
C GLN A 61 -13.52 -12.44 -0.46
N GLY A 62 -13.72 -11.28 -1.09
CA GLY A 62 -12.92 -10.84 -2.23
C GLY A 62 -11.42 -10.80 -1.91
N ARG A 63 -11.04 -10.32 -0.72
CA ARG A 63 -9.66 -10.33 -0.21
C ARG A 63 -9.10 -11.73 -0.10
N ASN A 64 -9.83 -12.65 0.51
CA ASN A 64 -9.38 -14.05 0.67
C ASN A 64 -9.23 -14.75 -0.69
N LEU A 65 -10.13 -14.50 -1.64
CA LEU A 65 -10.01 -15.00 -3.00
C LEU A 65 -8.75 -14.45 -3.67
N CYS A 66 -8.49 -13.14 -3.59
CA CYS A 66 -7.26 -12.57 -4.12
C CYS A 66 -5.99 -13.23 -3.55
N VAL A 67 -5.94 -13.48 -2.25
CA VAL A 67 -4.82 -14.18 -1.61
C VAL A 67 -4.70 -15.61 -2.13
N SER A 68 -5.82 -16.34 -2.24
CA SER A 68 -5.83 -17.71 -2.79
C SER A 68 -5.25 -17.75 -4.21
N TYR A 69 -5.68 -16.85 -5.09
CA TYR A 69 -5.14 -16.75 -6.45
C TYR A 69 -3.65 -16.40 -6.43
N PHE A 70 -3.23 -15.43 -5.61
CA PHE A 70 -1.83 -15.07 -5.46
C PHE A 70 -0.96 -16.25 -5.04
N LEU A 71 -1.39 -17.05 -4.07
CA LEU A 71 -0.66 -18.21 -3.57
C LEU A 71 -0.54 -19.34 -4.61
N ASN A 72 -1.44 -19.42 -5.59
CA ASN A 72 -1.36 -20.34 -6.72
C ASN A 72 -0.40 -19.86 -7.84
N THR A 73 0.34 -18.76 -7.62
CA THR A 73 1.35 -18.25 -8.56
C THR A 73 2.76 -18.30 -7.96
N ASP A 74 3.76 -17.95 -8.77
CA ASP A 74 5.18 -17.84 -8.39
C ASP A 74 5.64 -16.38 -8.11
N PHE A 75 4.72 -15.42 -8.08
CA PHE A 75 5.03 -14.00 -7.81
C PHE A 75 5.68 -13.82 -6.43
N THR A 76 6.31 -12.68 -6.15
CA THR A 76 7.03 -12.48 -4.87
C THR A 76 6.30 -11.53 -3.94
N HIS A 77 5.58 -10.55 -4.49
CA HIS A 77 4.85 -9.54 -3.73
C HIS A 77 3.40 -9.46 -4.21
N MET A 78 2.48 -9.33 -3.25
CA MET A 78 1.08 -8.99 -3.51
C MET A 78 0.91 -7.51 -3.19
N LEU A 79 0.47 -6.73 -4.18
CA LEU A 79 0.02 -5.36 -3.98
C LEU A 79 -1.50 -5.35 -3.96
N PHE A 80 -2.08 -5.16 -2.78
CA PHE A 80 -3.50 -4.95 -2.64
C PHE A 80 -3.85 -3.50 -2.94
N VAL A 81 -4.86 -3.29 -3.78
CA VAL A 81 -5.37 -1.95 -4.14
C VAL A 81 -6.90 -1.98 -4.13
N ASP A 82 -7.55 -1.02 -3.45
CA ASP A 82 -9.01 -0.85 -3.57
C ASP A 82 -9.37 -0.22 -4.93
N SER A 83 -10.54 -0.53 -5.49
CA SER A 83 -10.94 -0.11 -6.85
C SER A 83 -11.15 1.40 -7.04
N ASP A 84 -11.18 2.17 -5.96
CA ASP A 84 -11.31 3.63 -5.93
C ASP A 84 -10.02 4.35 -5.48
N ILE A 85 -8.89 3.63 -5.36
CA ILE A 85 -7.61 4.19 -4.96
C ILE A 85 -6.72 4.47 -6.18
N ALA A 86 -6.13 5.66 -6.20
CA ALA A 86 -5.09 6.07 -7.13
C ALA A 86 -3.84 6.51 -6.37
N PHE A 87 -2.68 6.29 -6.98
CA PHE A 87 -1.38 6.59 -6.37
C PHE A 87 -0.33 6.87 -7.43
N ASP A 88 0.78 7.48 -7.03
CA ASP A 88 1.98 7.58 -7.87
C ASP A 88 2.59 6.18 -8.06
N PRO A 89 2.66 5.62 -9.29
CA PRO A 89 3.24 4.29 -9.51
C PRO A 89 4.68 4.17 -9.02
N HIS A 90 5.46 5.26 -9.02
CA HIS A 90 6.81 5.29 -8.48
C HIS A 90 6.85 4.99 -6.98
N ALA A 91 5.76 5.26 -6.25
CA ALA A 91 5.63 4.93 -4.84
C ALA A 91 5.74 3.42 -4.59
N ILE A 92 5.18 2.57 -5.45
CA ILE A 92 5.23 1.11 -5.28
C ILE A 92 6.68 0.60 -5.32
N PHE A 93 7.51 1.15 -6.21
CA PHE A 93 8.92 0.78 -6.27
C PHE A 93 9.68 1.27 -5.02
N ARG A 94 9.36 2.47 -4.52
CA ARG A 94 9.89 2.93 -3.22
C ARG A 94 9.49 1.99 -2.08
N LEU A 95 8.26 1.46 -2.07
CA LEU A 95 7.84 0.48 -1.06
C LEU A 95 8.65 -0.82 -1.14
N ILE A 96 8.87 -1.33 -2.36
CA ILE A 96 9.68 -2.53 -2.61
C ILE A 96 11.11 -2.34 -2.06
N GLU A 97 11.72 -1.17 -2.29
CA GLU A 97 13.07 -0.83 -1.82
C GLU A 97 13.20 -0.77 -0.28
N GLN A 98 12.09 -0.56 0.45
CA GLN A 98 12.11 -0.56 1.91
C GLN A 98 12.22 -1.95 2.52
N ASP A 99 12.04 -3.00 1.72
CA ASP A 99 12.26 -4.40 2.06
C ASP A 99 11.49 -4.87 3.33
N LYS A 100 10.26 -4.36 3.51
CA LYS A 100 9.39 -4.72 4.64
C LYS A 100 8.49 -5.90 4.30
N ASP A 101 8.20 -6.74 5.29
CA ASP A 101 7.24 -7.86 5.17
C ASP A 101 5.86 -7.37 4.74
N ILE A 102 5.40 -6.29 5.39
CA ILE A 102 4.15 -5.58 5.08
C ILE A 102 4.45 -4.08 5.10
N ILE A 103 3.97 -3.34 4.10
CA ILE A 103 4.06 -1.89 4.05
C ILE A 103 2.88 -1.31 3.27
N SER A 104 2.37 -0.16 3.68
CA SER A 104 1.16 0.44 3.11
C SER A 104 1.32 1.95 2.90
N ILE A 105 0.55 2.49 1.96
CA ILE A 105 0.41 3.94 1.77
C ILE A 105 -0.93 4.36 2.41
N PRO A 106 -0.90 5.16 3.50
CA PRO A 106 -2.13 5.70 4.06
C PRO A 106 -2.75 6.71 3.10
N TYR A 107 -4.07 6.73 3.06
CA TYR A 107 -4.85 7.67 2.24
C TYR A 107 -5.87 8.39 3.13
N PRO A 108 -6.26 9.62 2.78
CA PRO A 108 -7.24 10.36 3.57
C PRO A 108 -8.61 9.70 3.50
N MET A 109 -9.32 9.68 4.63
CA MET A 109 -10.71 9.27 4.70
C MET A 109 -11.60 10.28 3.99
N LYS A 110 -12.75 9.82 3.47
CA LYS A 110 -13.77 10.67 2.83
C LYS A 110 -14.47 11.63 3.82
N THR A 111 -14.21 11.48 5.12
CA THR A 111 -14.79 12.28 6.20
C THR A 111 -13.87 13.45 6.56
N ALA A 112 -14.41 14.67 6.53
CA ALA A 112 -13.70 15.87 6.98
C ALA A 112 -13.95 16.14 8.47
N GLN A 113 -12.90 16.49 9.22
CA GLN A 113 -13.01 16.87 10.64
C GLN A 113 -13.36 18.35 10.82
N TRP A 114 -14.62 18.70 10.56
CA TRP A 114 -15.11 20.07 10.66
C TRP A 114 -14.95 20.68 12.07
N ASP A 115 -15.24 19.92 13.12
CA ASP A 115 -15.11 20.41 14.50
C ASP A 115 -13.66 20.75 14.87
N THR A 116 -12.71 19.92 14.46
CA THR A 116 -11.27 20.14 14.66
C THR A 116 -10.82 21.38 13.90
N LEU A 117 -11.29 21.55 12.65
CA LEU A 117 -10.97 22.70 11.83
C LEU A 117 -11.46 24.01 12.46
N VAL A 118 -12.74 24.07 12.86
CA VAL A 118 -13.35 25.25 13.49
C VAL A 118 -12.61 25.63 14.77
N LYS A 119 -12.25 24.66 15.62
CA LYS A 119 -11.45 24.91 16.82
C LYS A 119 -10.09 25.53 16.50
N LYS A 120 -9.40 25.02 15.48
CA LYS A 120 -8.07 25.52 15.06
C LYS A 120 -8.10 26.91 14.43
N ILE A 121 -9.17 27.23 13.71
CA ILE A 121 -9.41 28.58 13.18
C ILE A 121 -9.65 29.54 14.35
N ASN A 122 -10.55 29.19 15.27
CA ASN A 122 -10.87 30.02 16.43
C ASN A 122 -9.68 30.20 17.38
N SER A 123 -8.76 29.24 17.45
CA SER A 123 -7.52 29.37 18.24
C SER A 123 -6.38 30.11 17.53
N GLY A 124 -6.60 30.59 16.31
CA GLY A 124 -5.59 31.31 15.51
C GLY A 124 -4.44 30.44 15.00
N VAL A 125 -4.56 29.11 15.08
CA VAL A 125 -3.56 28.17 14.53
C VAL A 125 -3.62 28.14 13.01
N ILE A 126 -4.82 28.27 12.45
CA ILE A 126 -5.05 28.36 11.01
C ILE A 126 -5.37 29.82 10.69
N THR A 127 -4.49 30.46 9.94
CA THR A 127 -4.63 31.87 9.53
C THR A 127 -4.90 32.03 8.04
N ASP A 128 -4.73 30.96 7.26
CA ASP A 128 -4.84 30.96 5.82
C ASP A 128 -5.77 29.83 5.32
N PRO A 129 -6.75 30.12 4.44
CA PRO A 129 -7.68 29.12 3.91
C PRO A 129 -7.02 27.90 3.25
N GLU A 130 -5.81 28.02 2.70
CA GLU A 130 -5.10 26.90 2.07
C GLU A 130 -4.71 25.82 3.10
N GLN A 131 -4.46 26.22 4.35
CA GLN A 131 -4.13 25.30 5.45
C GLN A 131 -5.33 24.47 5.90
N CYS A 132 -6.56 24.94 5.64
CA CYS A 132 -7.79 24.23 6.03
C CYS A 132 -7.84 22.82 5.43
N GLN A 133 -7.43 22.67 4.16
CA GLN A 133 -7.46 21.39 3.46
C GLN A 133 -6.55 20.36 4.12
N HIS A 134 -5.35 20.72 4.54
CA HIS A 134 -4.45 19.78 5.22
C HIS A 134 -4.93 19.43 6.63
N HIS A 135 -5.56 20.37 7.33
CA HIS A 135 -6.04 20.15 8.70
C HIS A 135 -7.37 19.41 8.79
N MET A 136 -8.12 19.26 7.70
CA MET A 136 -9.35 18.46 7.66
C MET A 136 -9.12 16.99 7.31
N LEU A 137 -7.95 16.63 6.76
CA LEU A 137 -7.65 15.26 6.36
C LEU A 137 -7.41 14.37 7.57
N GLN A 138 -8.11 13.25 7.60
CA GLN A 138 -7.90 12.19 8.57
C GLN A 138 -7.34 10.96 7.86
N TYR A 139 -6.26 10.40 8.40
CA TYR A 139 -5.68 9.17 7.90
C TYR A 139 -6.00 8.03 8.87
N PRO A 140 -6.49 6.87 8.39
CA PRO A 140 -6.85 5.74 9.25
C PRO A 140 -5.60 4.94 9.66
N LEU A 141 -4.70 5.58 10.39
CA LEU A 141 -3.41 5.04 10.82
C LEU A 141 -3.32 5.09 12.36
N LEU A 142 -2.83 4.01 12.98
CA LEU A 142 -2.43 4.01 14.38
C LEU A 142 -0.93 3.81 14.48
N ILE A 143 -0.23 4.81 15.02
CA ILE A 143 1.21 4.78 15.23
C ILE A 143 1.50 4.07 16.56
N LYS A 144 2.66 3.42 16.66
CA LYS A 144 3.05 2.61 17.83
C LYS A 144 3.37 3.45 19.07
N ASP A 145 3.90 4.66 18.88
CA ASP A 145 4.29 5.57 19.97
C ASP A 145 3.18 6.58 20.30
N ASP A 146 3.16 7.10 21.53
CA ASP A 146 2.13 7.98 22.12
C ASP A 146 2.09 9.42 21.53
N ASN A 147 2.19 9.57 20.21
CA ASN A 147 1.99 10.82 19.46
C ASN A 147 2.91 12.01 19.81
N THR A 148 3.97 11.81 20.61
CA THR A 148 4.88 12.91 20.98
C THR A 148 6.11 13.02 20.08
N ASP A 149 6.65 11.89 19.59
CA ASP A 149 7.77 11.86 18.65
C ASP A 149 7.58 10.77 17.57
N ILE A 150 7.08 11.16 16.39
CA ILE A 150 6.97 10.24 15.24
C ILE A 150 8.35 10.03 14.64
N LYS A 151 8.93 8.83 14.84
CA LYS A 151 10.23 8.47 14.26
C LYS A 151 10.08 8.03 12.80
N VAL A 152 10.48 8.90 11.89
CA VAL A 152 10.57 8.59 10.46
C VAL A 152 11.94 8.00 10.15
N THR A 153 12.00 6.76 9.67
CA THR A 153 13.25 6.11 9.25
C THR A 153 13.18 5.80 7.77
N LYS A 154 14.10 6.34 6.95
CA LYS A 154 14.13 6.15 5.48
C LYS A 154 12.81 6.48 4.77
N GLY A 155 12.05 7.44 5.30
CA GLY A 155 10.76 7.86 4.74
C GLY A 155 9.59 6.95 5.10
N VAL A 156 9.75 6.01 6.03
CA VAL A 156 8.66 5.16 6.55
C VAL A 156 8.51 5.32 8.05
N ILE A 157 7.30 5.05 8.54
CA ILE A 157 6.95 5.05 9.97
C ILE A 157 6.43 3.66 10.37
N GLU A 158 6.73 3.23 11.59
CA GLU A 158 6.15 2.01 12.15
C GLU A 158 4.74 2.30 12.68
N ALA A 159 3.78 1.47 12.28
CA ALA A 159 2.38 1.60 12.67
C ALA A 159 1.84 0.26 13.14
N THR A 160 0.94 0.30 14.13
CA THR A 160 0.24 -0.90 14.62
C THR A 160 -0.94 -1.25 13.72
N HIS A 161 -1.58 -0.23 13.12
CA HIS A 161 -2.70 -0.41 12.21
C HIS A 161 -2.55 0.51 11.01
N CYS A 162 -2.74 -0.06 9.83
CA CYS A 162 -2.73 0.64 8.55
C CYS A 162 -3.95 0.25 7.71
N PRO A 163 -4.45 1.15 6.86
CA PRO A 163 -5.47 0.78 5.91
C PRO A 163 -4.88 -0.16 4.85
N THR A 164 -5.73 -1.02 4.30
CA THR A 164 -5.31 -2.00 3.31
C THR A 164 -5.48 -1.52 1.87
N GLY A 165 -6.14 -0.39 1.62
CA GLY A 165 -6.50 0.06 0.26
C GLY A 165 -5.32 0.35 -0.68
N CYS A 166 -4.09 0.44 -0.16
CA CYS A 166 -2.85 0.33 -0.91
C CYS A 166 -1.78 -0.30 -0.02
N MET A 167 -1.58 -1.61 -0.13
CA MET A 167 -0.72 -2.38 0.77
C MET A 167 0.10 -3.42 0.00
N LEU A 168 1.42 -3.38 0.17
CA LEU A 168 2.37 -4.34 -0.37
C LEU A 168 2.72 -5.38 0.70
N ILE A 169 2.60 -6.65 0.32
CA ILE A 169 2.80 -7.80 1.21
C ILE A 169 3.75 -8.78 0.52
N LYS A 170 4.81 -9.20 1.22
CA LYS A 170 5.70 -10.27 0.74
C LYS A 170 5.01 -11.62 0.80
N ARG A 171 5.31 -12.51 -0.16
CA ARG A 171 4.81 -13.90 -0.19
C ARG A 171 4.95 -14.61 1.16
N ASP A 172 6.14 -14.51 1.75
CA ASP A 172 6.51 -15.25 2.96
C ASP A 172 5.65 -14.87 4.18
N VAL A 173 4.99 -13.71 4.16
CA VAL A 173 4.02 -13.34 5.20
C VAL A 173 2.87 -14.33 5.28
N PHE A 174 2.33 -14.74 4.12
CA PHE A 174 1.21 -15.69 4.09
C PHE A 174 1.62 -17.08 4.57
N SER A 175 2.86 -17.50 4.29
CA SER A 175 3.40 -18.76 4.81
C SER A 175 3.59 -18.76 6.33
N LYS A 176 3.70 -17.59 6.98
CA LYS A 176 3.75 -17.47 8.44
C LYS A 176 2.37 -17.48 9.10
N LEU A 177 1.29 -17.32 8.31
CA LEU A 177 -0.09 -17.25 8.80
C LEU A 177 -0.86 -18.57 8.66
N ILE A 178 -0.32 -19.53 7.89
CA ILE A 178 -0.93 -20.84 7.58
C ILE A 178 -0.23 -21.93 8.39
#